data_AF-A0A522RRT8-F1
#
_entry.id   AF-A0A522RRT8-F1
#
_cell.length_a   1.000
_cell.length_b   1.000
_cell.length_c   1.000
_cell.angle_alpha   90.00
_cell.angle_beta   90.00
_cell.angle_gamma   90.00
#
_symmetry.space_group_name_H-M   'P 1'
#
loop_
_entity.id
_entity.type
_entity.pdbx_description
1 polymer ?
#
loop_
_entity_poly.entity_id
_entity_poly.type
_entity_poly.pdbx_seq_one_letter_code
_entity_poly.pdbx_strand_id
1 'polypeptide(L)'
;MAMRTIAGGVIAVVLLGIYAWLIATAAGIALCAGAGCAAPAAFNGGMAQALAVITGLVSALVIAELAVAGAREVPAAHLLAPDAGPRAKVLLRWVTAIYLLVWLVAGLAAFVIGLLRPDALPALTHVGQAWFGIAVAAAYAWLGLKPAG
;
A
#
# COMPACT_ATOMS: atom_id res chain seq x y z
N MET A 1 1.94 4.34 -26.92
CA MET A 1 2.36 4.74 -25.56
C MET A 1 1.20 4.80 -24.57
N ALA A 2 0.01 5.32 -24.93
CA ALA A 2 -1.16 5.42 -24.04
C ALA A 2 -1.60 4.09 -23.38
N MET A 3 -1.55 2.96 -24.10
CA MET A 3 -2.06 1.68 -23.57
C MET A 3 -1.18 1.09 -22.46
N ARG A 4 0.13 1.36 -22.45
CA ARG A 4 1.06 0.90 -21.40
C ARG A 4 0.81 1.65 -20.09
N THR A 5 0.55 2.95 -20.16
CA THR A 5 0.24 3.80 -18.99
C THR A 5 -1.12 3.47 -18.39
N ILE A 6 -2.12 3.20 -19.25
CA ILE A 6 -3.45 2.78 -18.80
C ILE A 6 -3.39 1.39 -18.15
N ALA A 7 -2.67 0.43 -18.75
CA ALA A 7 -2.50 -0.90 -18.18
C ALA A 7 -1.80 -0.84 -16.81
N GLY A 8 -0.73 -0.04 -16.66
CA GLY A 8 -0.05 0.16 -15.38
C GLY A 8 -0.97 0.74 -14.30
N GLY A 9 -1.75 1.78 -14.64
CA GLY A 9 -2.70 2.40 -13.72
C GLY A 9 -3.83 1.46 -13.29
N VAL A 10 -4.41 0.69 -14.22
CA VAL A 10 -5.46 -0.29 -13.90
C VAL A 10 -4.91 -1.38 -12.99
N ILE A 11 -3.73 -1.92 -13.29
CA ILE A 11 -3.08 -2.94 -12.45
C ILE A 11 -2.84 -2.39 -11.04
N ALA A 12 -2.36 -1.15 -10.91
CA ALA A 12 -2.15 -0.53 -9.61
C ALA A 12 -3.44 -0.43 -8.79
N VAL A 13 -4.54 0.02 -9.39
CA VAL A 13 -5.85 0.11 -8.72
C VAL A 13 -6.36 -1.27 -8.29
N VAL A 14 -6.22 -2.29 -9.15
CA VAL A 14 -6.62 -3.67 -8.81
C VAL A 14 -5.78 -4.21 -7.65
N LEU A 15 -4.47 -4.03 -7.68
CA LEU A 15 -3.58 -4.47 -6.60
C LEU A 15 -3.91 -3.78 -5.28
N LEU A 16 -4.19 -2.47 -5.30
CA LEU A 16 -4.60 -1.71 -4.11
C LEU A 16 -5.93 -2.20 -3.55
N GLY A 17 -6.90 -2.53 -4.41
CA GLY A 17 -8.18 -3.10 -4.00
C GLY A 17 -8.01 -4.44 -3.28
N ILE A 18 -7.20 -5.34 -3.86
CA ILE A 18 -6.93 -6.65 -3.23
C ILE A 18 -6.14 -6.46 -1.92
N TYR A 19 -5.17 -5.55 -1.90
CA TYR A 19 -4.40 -5.20 -0.70
C TYR A 19 -5.30 -4.75 0.45
N ALA A 20 -6.17 -3.76 0.20
CA ALA A 20 -7.09 -3.23 1.19
C ALA A 20 -8.08 -4.30 1.68
N TRP A 21 -8.60 -5.13 0.77
CA TRP A 21 -9.51 -6.21 1.11
C TRP A 21 -8.87 -7.29 1.98
N LEU A 22 -7.63 -7.72 1.65
CA LEU A 22 -6.90 -8.71 2.44
C LEU A 22 -6.57 -8.19 3.84
N ILE A 23 -6.15 -6.93 3.96
CA ILE A 23 -5.89 -6.30 5.26
C ILE A 23 -7.18 -6.19 6.07
N ALA A 24 -8.28 -5.72 5.48
CA ALA A 24 -9.56 -5.59 6.18
C ALA A 24 -10.07 -6.95 6.69
N THR A 25 -9.93 -7.99 5.87
CA THR A 25 -10.32 -9.36 6.26
C THR A 25 -9.43 -9.89 7.39
N ALA A 26 -8.11 -9.75 7.26
CA ALA A 26 -7.15 -10.17 8.27
C ALA A 26 -7.35 -9.41 9.61
N ALA A 27 -7.56 -8.09 9.53
CA ALA A 27 -7.86 -7.23 10.65
C ALA A 27 -9.16 -7.63 11.36
N GLY A 28 -10.23 -7.88 10.60
CA GLY A 28 -11.50 -8.34 11.13
C GLY A 28 -11.35 -9.66 11.90
N ILE A 29 -10.57 -10.61 11.36
CA ILE A 29 -10.30 -11.89 12.03
C ILE A 29 -9.46 -11.70 13.29
N ALA A 30 -8.39 -10.90 13.23
CA ALA A 30 -7.53 -10.63 14.37
C ALA A 30 -8.27 -9.93 15.53
N LEU A 31 -9.16 -8.99 15.22
CA LEU A 31 -9.98 -8.29 16.22
C LEU A 31 -11.05 -9.19 16.82
N CYS A 32 -11.48 -10.22 16.10
CA CYS A 32 -12.53 -11.15 16.52
C CYS A 32 -11.99 -12.36 17.31
N ALA A 33 -10.67 -12.55 17.37
CA ALA A 33 -10.04 -13.61 18.15
C ALA A 33 -10.38 -13.48 19.64
N GLY A 34 -11.23 -14.38 20.14
CA GLY A 34 -11.68 -14.46 21.54
C GLY A 34 -13.20 -14.50 21.74
N ALA A 35 -14.01 -13.97 20.80
CA ALA A 35 -15.46 -13.92 20.94
C ALA A 35 -16.16 -14.72 19.82
N GLY A 36 -16.26 -16.05 19.97
CA GLY A 36 -17.18 -16.90 19.19
C GLY A 36 -17.08 -16.82 17.66
N CYS A 37 -15.96 -16.31 17.13
CA CYS A 37 -15.87 -15.99 15.71
C CYS A 37 -15.69 -17.27 14.90
N ALA A 38 -16.61 -17.54 13.96
CA ALA A 38 -16.48 -18.62 12.98
C ALA A 38 -15.51 -18.25 11.82
N ALA A 39 -15.12 -16.98 11.73
CA ALA A 39 -14.24 -16.43 10.71
C ALA A 39 -12.77 -16.90 10.69
N PRO A 40 -12.13 -17.37 11.79
CA PRO A 40 -10.73 -17.83 11.77
C PRO A 40 -10.50 -18.97 10.77
N ALA A 41 -11.53 -19.77 10.47
CA ALA A 41 -11.44 -20.85 9.49
C ALA A 41 -11.35 -20.35 8.03
N ALA A 42 -11.64 -19.08 7.75
CA ALA A 42 -11.64 -18.53 6.40
C ALA A 42 -10.25 -18.05 5.94
N PHE A 43 -9.37 -17.65 6.86
CA PHE A 43 -8.04 -17.16 6.49
C PHE A 43 -7.04 -18.30 6.36
N ASN A 44 -6.79 -18.72 5.13
CA ASN A 44 -5.91 -19.84 4.83
C ASN A 44 -4.48 -19.38 4.46
N GLY A 45 -3.56 -20.35 4.33
CA GLY A 45 -2.17 -20.08 3.96
C GLY A 45 -2.01 -19.38 2.60
N GLY A 46 -2.90 -19.63 1.65
CA GLY A 46 -2.92 -18.93 0.35
C GLY A 46 -3.22 -17.44 0.50
N MET A 47 -4.14 -17.07 1.39
CA MET A 47 -4.42 -15.66 1.72
C MET A 47 -3.25 -14.99 2.42
N ALA A 48 -2.56 -15.70 3.32
CA ALA A 48 -1.35 -15.19 3.99
C ALA A 48 -0.24 -14.89 2.97
N GLN A 49 0.01 -15.83 2.04
CA GLN A 49 1.01 -15.65 0.98
C GLN A 49 0.61 -14.52 0.02
N ALA A 50 -0.66 -14.46 -0.40
CA ALA A 50 -1.16 -13.38 -1.23
C ALA A 50 -1.02 -12.02 -0.54
N LEU A 51 -1.33 -11.92 0.75
CA LEU A 51 -1.17 -10.69 1.53
C LEU A 51 0.29 -10.22 1.53
N ALA A 52 1.24 -11.13 1.76
CA ALA A 52 2.67 -10.79 1.75
C ALA A 52 3.12 -10.31 0.35
N VAL A 53 2.79 -11.04 -0.71
CA VAL A 53 3.17 -10.71 -2.09
C VAL A 53 2.56 -9.37 -2.51
N ILE A 54 1.25 -9.17 -2.28
CA ILE A 54 0.54 -7.97 -2.71
C ILE A 54 1.00 -6.76 -1.91
N THR A 55 1.26 -6.90 -0.60
CA THR A 55 1.87 -5.82 0.20
C THR A 55 3.21 -5.40 -0.39
N GLY A 56 4.05 -6.37 -0.77
CA GLY A 56 5.33 -6.12 -1.41
C GLY A 56 5.18 -5.38 -2.74
N LEU A 57 4.27 -5.83 -3.61
CA LEU A 57 4.02 -5.21 -4.91
C LEU A 57 3.48 -3.77 -4.79
N VAL A 58 2.49 -3.53 -3.93
CA VAL A 58 1.94 -2.19 -3.67
C VAL A 58 3.01 -1.27 -3.09
N SER A 59 3.81 -1.77 -2.16
CA SER A 59 4.90 -0.99 -1.57
C SER A 59 6.02 -0.70 -2.56
N ALA A 60 6.34 -1.63 -3.45
CA ALA A 60 7.31 -1.42 -4.53
C ALA A 60 6.84 -0.34 -5.51
N LEU A 61 5.54 -0.31 -5.83
CA LEU A 61 4.94 0.76 -6.64
C LEU A 61 5.11 2.13 -5.97
N VAL A 62 4.84 2.23 -4.65
CA VAL A 62 5.06 3.47 -3.89
C VAL A 62 6.52 3.90 -3.92
N ILE A 63 7.45 2.98 -3.67
CA ILE A 63 8.89 3.29 -3.70
C ILE A 63 9.31 3.72 -5.11
N ALA A 64 8.86 3.04 -6.16
CA ALA A 64 9.18 3.38 -7.54
C ALA A 64 8.68 4.80 -7.89
N GLU A 65 7.45 5.15 -7.49
CA GLU A 65 6.91 6.49 -7.68
C GLU A 65 7.70 7.55 -6.92
N LEU A 66 8.11 7.27 -5.67
CA LEU A 66 8.92 8.20 -4.87
C LEU A 66 10.37 8.31 -5.33
N ALA A 67 10.92 7.26 -5.97
CA ALA A 67 12.26 7.28 -6.53
C ALA A 67 12.34 8.11 -7.82
N VAL A 68 11.23 8.18 -8.57
CA VAL A 68 11.14 8.99 -9.80
C VAL A 68 10.69 10.42 -9.49
N ALA A 69 9.79 10.62 -8.52
CA ALA A 69 9.42 11.96 -8.07
C ALA A 69 10.61 12.65 -7.38
N GLY A 70 10.89 13.91 -7.74
CA GLY A 70 11.90 14.69 -7.03
C GLY A 70 11.54 14.88 -5.55
N ALA A 71 12.54 15.13 -4.71
CA ALA A 71 12.30 15.42 -3.29
C ALA A 71 11.32 16.59 -3.14
N ARG A 72 10.26 16.40 -2.34
CA ARG A 72 9.13 17.34 -2.15
C ARG A 72 8.27 17.61 -3.39
N GLU A 73 8.45 16.88 -4.49
CA GLU A 73 7.54 16.96 -5.62
C GLU A 73 6.28 16.12 -5.39
N VAL A 74 5.21 16.45 -6.12
CA VAL A 74 3.96 15.70 -6.07
C VAL A 74 4.17 14.39 -6.84
N PRO A 75 3.97 13.21 -6.20
CA PRO A 75 4.11 11.92 -6.87
C PRO A 75 3.21 11.83 -8.13
N ALA A 76 3.65 11.10 -9.15
CA ALA A 76 3.03 10.97 -10.48
C ALA A 76 3.02 12.22 -11.39
N ALA A 77 3.65 13.34 -11.01
CA ALA A 77 3.75 14.50 -11.91
C ALA A 77 4.48 14.20 -13.23
N HIS A 78 5.43 13.26 -13.19
CA HIS A 78 6.25 12.84 -14.33
C HIS A 78 5.52 11.93 -15.34
N LEU A 79 4.39 11.33 -14.95
CA LEU A 79 3.62 10.44 -15.82
C LEU A 79 2.69 11.18 -16.80
N LEU A 80 2.55 12.50 -16.64
CA LEU A 80 1.73 13.34 -17.51
C LEU A 80 2.57 13.82 -18.69
N ALA A 81 2.05 13.61 -19.91
CA ALA A 81 2.59 14.30 -21.07
C ALA A 81 2.48 15.83 -20.86
N PRO A 82 3.42 16.63 -21.38
CA PRO A 82 3.38 18.09 -21.27
C PRO A 82 2.00 18.66 -21.69
N ASP A 83 1.45 18.06 -22.74
CA ASP A 83 0.21 18.46 -23.42
C ASP A 83 -1.06 17.80 -22.82
N ALA A 84 -0.94 17.07 -21.71
CA ALA A 84 -2.09 16.43 -21.09
C ALA A 84 -3.14 17.48 -20.65
N GLY A 85 -4.40 17.25 -21.02
CA GLY A 85 -5.49 18.15 -20.70
C GLY A 85 -5.66 18.37 -19.18
N PRO A 86 -6.17 19.54 -18.73
CA PRO A 86 -6.30 19.89 -17.31
C PRO A 86 -7.04 18.83 -16.48
N ARG A 87 -8.07 18.21 -17.06
CA ARG A 87 -8.87 17.15 -16.41
C ARG A 87 -8.06 15.89 -16.14
N ALA A 88 -7.16 15.50 -17.06
CA ALA A 88 -6.32 14.32 -16.89
C ALA A 88 -5.27 14.54 -15.78
N LYS A 89 -4.71 15.76 -15.69
CA LYS A 89 -3.76 16.13 -14.63
C LYS A 89 -4.42 16.07 -13.25
N VAL A 90 -5.65 16.59 -13.12
CA VAL A 90 -6.43 16.53 -11.88
C VAL A 90 -6.79 15.10 -11.51
N LEU A 91 -7.27 14.31 -12.48
CA LEU A 91 -7.64 12.91 -12.24
C LEU A 91 -6.45 12.08 -11.73
N LEU A 92 -5.29 12.19 -12.40
CA LEU A 92 -4.08 11.45 -11.98
C LEU A 92 -3.65 11.83 -10.56
N ARG A 93 -3.64 13.12 -10.25
CA ARG A 93 -3.31 13.60 -8.90
C ARG A 93 -4.23 13.00 -7.84
N TRP A 94 -5.53 12.93 -8.12
CA TRP A 94 -6.50 12.32 -7.21
C TRP A 94 -6.29 10.81 -7.07
N VAL A 95 -6.08 10.10 -8.17
CA VAL A 95 -5.82 8.65 -8.13
C VAL A 95 -4.56 8.34 -7.33
N THR A 96 -3.47 9.06 -7.55
CA THR A 96 -2.22 8.88 -6.80
C THR A 96 -2.39 9.23 -5.32
N ALA A 97 -3.10 10.32 -5.01
CA ALA A 97 -3.38 10.69 -3.62
C ALA A 97 -4.23 9.63 -2.90
N ILE A 98 -5.28 9.13 -3.55
CA ILE A 98 -6.12 8.04 -3.01
C ILE A 98 -5.30 6.77 -2.84
N TYR A 99 -4.46 6.43 -3.81
CA TYR A 99 -3.59 5.26 -3.75
C TYR A 99 -2.68 5.31 -2.53
N LEU A 100 -1.95 6.41 -2.35
CA LEU A 100 -1.06 6.61 -1.21
C LEU A 100 -1.83 6.62 0.11
N LEU A 101 -3.01 7.25 0.15
CA LEU A 101 -3.84 7.30 1.35
C LEU A 101 -4.31 5.90 1.76
N VAL A 102 -4.83 5.10 0.83
CA VAL A 102 -5.29 3.74 1.11
C VAL A 102 -4.13 2.85 1.53
N TRP A 103 -2.99 2.94 0.84
CA TRP A 103 -1.78 2.22 1.23
C TRP A 103 -1.33 2.59 2.65
N LEU A 104 -1.34 3.88 2.98
CA LEU A 104 -0.91 4.37 4.28
C LEU A 104 -1.86 3.92 5.40
N VAL A 105 -3.17 4.10 5.20
CA VAL A 105 -4.20 3.78 6.21
C VAL A 105 -4.27 2.26 6.44
N ALA A 106 -4.28 1.46 5.37
CA ALA A 106 -4.37 0.01 5.51
C ALA A 106 -3.09 -0.58 6.13
N GLY A 107 -1.92 -0.12 5.72
CA GLY A 107 -0.66 -0.56 6.33
C GLY A 107 -0.54 -0.16 7.80
N LEU A 108 -0.97 1.06 8.16
CA LEU A 108 -1.02 1.49 9.55
C LEU A 108 -1.99 0.64 10.38
N ALA A 109 -3.17 0.33 9.83
CA ALA A 109 -4.13 -0.55 10.49
C ALA A 109 -3.55 -1.96 10.71
N ALA A 110 -2.86 -2.53 9.71
CA ALA A 110 -2.19 -3.81 9.84
C ALA A 110 -1.12 -3.79 10.95
N PHE A 111 -0.31 -2.73 11.02
CA PHE A 111 0.70 -2.56 12.06
C PHE A 111 0.09 -2.43 13.46
N VAL A 112 -0.90 -1.55 13.65
CA VAL A 112 -1.54 -1.31 14.95
C VAL A 112 -2.27 -2.56 15.44
N ILE A 113 -3.03 -3.22 14.57
CA ILE A 113 -3.78 -4.43 14.95
C ILE A 113 -2.83 -5.58 15.24
N GLY A 114 -1.79 -5.76 14.42
CA GLY A 114 -0.74 -6.75 14.68
C GLY A 114 -0.02 -6.50 16.01
N LEU A 115 0.19 -5.24 16.41
CA LEU A 115 0.77 -4.89 17.70
C LEU A 115 -0.16 -5.22 18.87
N LEU A 116 -1.46 -4.97 18.74
CA LEU A 116 -2.47 -5.21 19.78
C LEU A 116 -2.84 -6.69 19.93
N ARG A 117 -2.70 -7.48 18.85
CA ARG A 117 -3.11 -8.88 18.74
C ARG A 117 -2.06 -9.72 18.00
N PRO A 118 -0.81 -9.82 18.51
CA PRO A 118 0.29 -10.44 17.78
C PRO A 118 0.05 -11.92 17.46
N ASP A 119 -0.59 -12.65 18.37
CA ASP A 119 -0.81 -14.09 18.25
C ASP A 119 -2.09 -14.45 17.48
N ALA A 120 -2.96 -13.46 17.21
CA ALA A 120 -4.25 -13.72 16.55
C ALA A 120 -4.08 -14.03 15.05
N LEU A 121 -3.15 -13.34 14.39
CA LEU A 121 -2.85 -13.57 12.98
C LEU A 121 -1.41 -13.14 12.63
N PRO A 122 -0.41 -14.02 12.80
CA PRO A 122 1.01 -13.67 12.63
C PRO A 122 1.32 -13.06 11.25
N ALA A 123 0.64 -13.50 10.19
CA ALA A 123 0.80 -12.96 8.85
C ALA A 123 0.52 -11.45 8.77
N LEU A 124 -0.49 -10.95 9.51
CA LEU A 124 -0.83 -9.54 9.55
C LEU A 124 0.24 -8.75 10.30
N THR A 125 0.73 -9.30 11.41
CA THR A 125 1.79 -8.70 12.22
C THR A 125 3.08 -8.54 11.41
N HIS A 126 3.51 -9.59 10.71
CA HIS A 126 4.71 -9.52 9.86
C HIS A 126 4.57 -8.51 8.72
N VAL A 127 3.40 -8.48 8.09
CA VAL A 127 3.08 -7.53 7.01
C VAL A 127 3.06 -6.10 7.52
N GLY A 128 2.46 -5.84 8.68
CA GLY A 128 2.43 -4.53 9.32
C GLY A 128 3.83 -4.03 9.68
N GLN A 129 4.68 -4.89 10.24
CA GLN A 129 6.08 -4.57 10.56
C GLN A 129 6.90 -4.24 9.31
N ALA A 130 6.77 -5.07 8.26
CA ALA A 130 7.45 -4.83 6.98
C ALA A 130 7.00 -3.51 6.34
N TRP A 131 5.67 -3.26 6.32
CA TRP A 131 5.10 -2.02 5.81
C TRP A 131 5.63 -0.80 6.57
N PHE A 132 5.73 -0.86 7.91
CA PHE A 132 6.21 0.26 8.71
C PHE A 132 7.65 0.66 8.33
N GLY A 133 8.55 -0.31 8.17
CA GLY A 133 9.92 -0.05 7.71
C GLY A 133 9.95 0.61 6.33
N ILE A 134 9.09 0.16 5.41
CA ILE A 134 8.98 0.76 4.08
C ILE A 134 8.40 2.17 4.14
N ALA A 135 7.38 2.41 4.95
CA ALA A 135 6.76 3.72 5.12
C ALA A 135 7.74 4.76 5.65
N VAL A 136 8.57 4.37 6.63
CA VAL A 136 9.65 5.22 7.12
C VAL A 136 10.67 5.49 6.01
N ALA A 137 11.17 4.46 5.32
CA ALA A 137 12.14 4.63 4.23
C ALA A 137 11.60 5.56 3.11
N ALA A 138 10.34 5.39 2.73
CA ALA A 138 9.63 6.22 1.77
C ALA A 138 9.56 7.69 2.23
N ALA A 139 9.26 7.94 3.51
CA ALA A 139 9.24 9.29 4.07
C ALA A 139 10.62 9.95 4.04
N TYR A 140 11.68 9.22 4.40
CA TYR A 140 13.06 9.73 4.33
C TYR A 140 13.45 10.08 2.89
N ALA A 141 13.12 9.22 1.92
CA ALA A 141 13.37 9.47 0.51
C ALA A 141 12.63 10.72 0.01
N TRP A 142 11.34 10.86 0.34
CA TRP A 142 10.53 12.01 -0.06
C TRP A 142 11.01 13.33 0.54
N LEU A 143 11.47 13.31 1.81
CA LEU A 143 12.06 14.47 2.48
C LEU A 143 13.46 14.82 1.96
N GLY A 144 14.09 13.96 1.15
CA GLY A 144 15.44 14.16 0.64
C GLY A 144 16.52 14.07 1.73
N LEU A 145 16.24 13.37 2.83
CA LEU A 145 17.18 13.20 3.92
C LEU A 145 18.30 12.25 3.48
N LYS A 146 19.45 12.80 3.11
CA LYS A 146 20.67 12.03 2.86
C LYS A 146 21.37 11.74 4.19
N PRO A 147 21.88 10.52 4.42
CA PRO A 147 22.83 10.29 5.52
C PRO A 147 23.99 11.28 5.39
N ALA A 148 24.42 11.88 6.49
CA ALA A 148 25.62 12.71 6.50
C ALA A 148 26.82 11.84 6.12
N GLY A 149 27.25 11.94 4.87
CA GLY A 149 28.45 11.33 4.32
C GLY A 149 29.32 12.42 3.73
#